data_AF-A0A093J924-F1
#
_entry.id   AF-A0A093J924-F1
#
_cell.length_a   1.000
_cell.length_b   1.000
_cell.length_c   1.000
_cell.angle_alpha   90.00
_cell.angle_beta   90.00
_cell.angle_gamma   90.00
#
_symmetry.space_group_name_H-M   'P 1'
#
loop_
_entity.id
_entity.type
_entity.pdbx_description
1 polymer ?
#
loop_
_entity_poly.entity_id
_entity_poly.type
_entity_poly.pdbx_seq_one_letter_code
_entity_poly.pdbx_strand_id
1 'polypeptide(L)'
;FVGNSTYLDDHGPPPQKVLPFPSQVVYNRVGKCGSRTVVLLLRILSEKHGFNLVTSDIHNKTRLTKNEQMELIKNISTAEQPYLFTRHVHFLNFSRFGGDQPVYINIIRDPVNRFLSNYFFRRFGDWRGEQNHMIRTPSMRQEERYLDINVCILENYPECSNPRLFYIIPYFCGQHPRCR
;
A
#
# COMPACT_ATOMS: atom_id res chain seq x y z
N PHE A 1 57.21 -36.58 -24.14
CA PHE A 1 56.58 -36.45 -22.83
C PHE A 1 55.56 -35.32 -22.91
N VAL A 2 54.31 -35.66 -23.17
CA VAL A 2 53.19 -34.70 -23.19
C VAL A 2 52.52 -34.81 -21.82
N GLY A 3 52.69 -33.79 -20.99
CA GLY A 3 52.04 -33.73 -19.67
C GLY A 3 50.58 -33.30 -19.85
N ASN A 4 49.64 -34.21 -19.62
CA ASN A 4 48.23 -33.84 -19.51
C ASN A 4 48.00 -33.15 -18.16
N SER A 5 47.40 -31.97 -18.20
CA SER A 5 46.93 -31.24 -17.02
C SER A 5 45.87 -32.04 -16.28
N THR A 6 46.04 -32.20 -14.97
CA THR A 6 45.12 -32.92 -14.06
C THR A 6 44.02 -32.03 -13.47
N TYR A 7 43.90 -30.78 -13.91
CA TYR A 7 42.82 -29.91 -13.47
C TYR A 7 41.53 -30.25 -14.24
N LEU A 8 40.76 -31.19 -13.69
CA LEU A 8 39.33 -31.26 -13.94
C LEU A 8 38.70 -29.98 -13.38
N ASP A 9 37.92 -29.27 -14.21
CA ASP A 9 37.07 -28.15 -13.82
C ASP A 9 35.98 -28.63 -12.83
N ASP A 10 36.37 -28.87 -11.57
CA ASP A 10 35.48 -29.31 -10.47
C ASP A 10 34.66 -28.17 -9.86
N HIS A 11 34.69 -26.99 -10.48
CA HIS A 11 33.93 -25.82 -10.05
C HIS A 11 33.01 -25.38 -11.19
N GLY A 12 31.95 -26.17 -11.40
CA GLY A 12 30.77 -25.69 -12.11
C GLY A 12 30.30 -24.34 -11.54
N PRO A 13 29.56 -23.52 -12.32
CA PRO A 13 29.12 -22.20 -11.86
C PRO A 13 28.45 -22.33 -10.48
N PRO A 14 28.78 -21.44 -9.53
CA PRO A 14 28.24 -21.53 -8.19
C PRO A 14 26.72 -21.66 -8.29
N PRO A 15 26.10 -22.64 -7.60
CA PRO A 15 24.67 -22.86 -7.70
C PRO A 15 23.98 -21.54 -7.44
N GLN A 16 23.14 -21.13 -8.39
CA GLN A 16 22.41 -19.88 -8.32
C GLN A 16 21.61 -19.93 -7.01
N LYS A 17 22.05 -19.18 -5.99
CA LYS A 17 21.34 -19.07 -4.73
C LYS A 17 20.05 -18.31 -5.00
N VAL A 18 19.04 -19.03 -5.47
CA VAL A 18 17.67 -18.55 -5.53
C VAL A 18 17.27 -18.37 -4.07
N LEU A 19 17.21 -17.11 -3.63
CA LEU A 19 16.69 -16.80 -2.31
C LEU A 19 15.30 -17.44 -2.18
N PRO A 20 14.98 -18.07 -1.04
CA PRO A 20 13.66 -18.64 -0.84
C PRO A 20 12.62 -17.55 -1.06
N PHE A 21 11.56 -17.87 -1.80
CA PHE A 21 10.49 -16.92 -2.09
C PHE A 21 9.93 -16.39 -0.75
N PRO A 22 9.74 -15.06 -0.59
CA PRO A 22 9.37 -14.51 0.70
C PRO A 22 8.02 -15.07 1.15
N SER A 23 7.97 -15.65 2.35
CA SER A 23 6.75 -16.19 2.95
C SER A 23 5.85 -15.12 3.59
N GLN A 24 6.36 -13.89 3.70
CA GLN A 24 5.69 -12.77 4.36
C GLN A 24 5.76 -11.53 3.47
N VAL A 25 4.62 -11.13 2.90
CA VAL A 25 4.52 -9.95 2.04
C VAL A 25 3.50 -8.97 2.61
N VAL A 26 3.85 -7.69 2.66
CA VAL A 26 2.95 -6.60 3.05
C VAL A 26 2.72 -5.66 1.87
N TYR A 27 1.47 -5.57 1.44
CA TYR A 27 0.98 -4.54 0.52
C TYR A 27 0.30 -3.42 1.30
N ASN A 28 1.07 -2.41 1.69
CA ASN A 28 0.54 -1.20 2.34
C ASN A 28 -0.04 -0.25 1.29
N ARG A 29 -1.22 -0.58 0.77
CA ARG A 29 -1.83 0.06 -0.41
C ARG A 29 -2.13 1.56 -0.23
N VAL A 30 -1.61 2.39 -1.12
CA VAL A 30 -1.95 3.82 -1.20
C VAL A 30 -3.34 4.02 -1.80
N GLY A 31 -4.11 4.97 -1.25
CA GLY A 31 -5.43 5.34 -1.77
C GLY A 31 -5.37 5.88 -3.20
N LYS A 32 -6.40 5.57 -4.00
CA LYS A 32 -6.58 6.06 -5.39
C LYS A 32 -5.47 5.64 -6.39
N CYS A 33 -4.72 4.59 -6.06
CA CYS A 33 -3.66 4.01 -6.90
C CYS A 33 -4.05 2.64 -7.52
N GLY A 34 -5.34 2.38 -7.74
CA GLY A 34 -5.79 1.11 -8.33
C GLY A 34 -5.78 -0.09 -7.37
N SER A 35 -5.63 0.14 -6.07
CA SER A 35 -5.45 -0.92 -5.07
C SER A 35 -6.56 -1.98 -5.02
N ARG A 36 -7.79 -1.63 -5.39
CA ARG A 36 -8.90 -2.59 -5.45
C ARG A 36 -8.70 -3.62 -6.55
N THR A 37 -8.30 -3.20 -7.75
CA THR A 37 -7.99 -4.10 -8.87
C THR A 37 -6.87 -5.05 -8.49
N VAL A 38 -5.82 -4.52 -7.84
CA VAL A 38 -4.70 -5.32 -7.35
C VAL A 38 -5.15 -6.35 -6.32
N VAL A 39 -6.01 -5.98 -5.37
CA VAL A 39 -6.52 -6.95 -4.37
C VAL A 39 -7.41 -8.02 -5.01
N LEU A 40 -8.20 -7.69 -6.03
CA LEU A 40 -8.97 -8.70 -6.79
C LEU A 40 -8.05 -9.69 -7.49
N LEU A 41 -6.99 -9.19 -8.14
CA LEU A 41 -5.97 -10.03 -8.75
C LEU A 41 -5.28 -10.92 -7.70
N LEU A 42 -4.90 -10.35 -6.55
CA LEU A 42 -4.26 -11.10 -5.47
C LEU A 42 -5.16 -12.20 -4.90
N ARG A 43 -6.48 -12.02 -4.88
CA ARG A 43 -7.42 -13.07 -4.48
C ARG A 43 -7.42 -14.25 -5.45
N ILE A 44 -7.43 -13.97 -6.75
CA ILE A 44 -7.34 -15.01 -7.78
C ILE A 44 -6.00 -15.75 -7.67
N LEU A 45 -4.91 -15.00 -7.45
CA LEU A 45 -3.58 -15.59 -7.29
C LEU A 45 -3.44 -16.38 -5.99
N SER A 46 -4.08 -15.96 -4.89
CA SER A 46 -4.02 -16.68 -3.61
C SER A 46 -4.66 -18.05 -3.73
N GLU A 47 -5.80 -18.14 -4.39
CA GLU A 47 -6.50 -19.41 -4.66
C GLU A 47 -5.67 -20.30 -5.58
N LYS A 48 -5.05 -19.73 -6.62
CA LYS A 48 -4.25 -20.48 -7.60
C LYS A 48 -2.92 -20.99 -7.04
N HIS A 49 -2.27 -20.22 -6.18
CA HIS A 49 -0.90 -20.48 -5.72
C HIS A 49 -0.80 -20.90 -4.25
N GLY A 50 -1.92 -21.00 -3.53
CA GLY A 50 -1.98 -21.56 -2.18
C GLY A 50 -1.31 -20.70 -1.11
N PHE A 51 -1.48 -19.37 -1.17
CA PHE A 51 -1.04 -18.46 -0.11
C PHE A 51 -2.22 -17.74 0.55
N ASN A 52 -2.04 -17.27 1.77
CA ASN A 52 -3.10 -16.59 2.53
C ASN A 52 -3.17 -15.10 2.19
N LEU A 53 -4.30 -14.63 1.66
CA LEU A 53 -4.57 -13.20 1.48
C LEU A 53 -5.25 -12.63 2.72
N VAL A 54 -4.50 -11.90 3.55
CA VAL A 54 -4.99 -11.32 4.80
C VAL A 54 -5.37 -9.85 4.57
N THR A 55 -6.63 -9.51 4.83
CA THR A 55 -7.14 -8.13 4.67
C THR A 55 -7.65 -7.59 6.00
N SER A 56 -7.40 -6.31 6.28
CA SER A 56 -7.98 -5.63 7.44
C SER A 56 -9.25 -4.87 7.07
N ASP A 57 -10.29 -4.97 7.91
CA ASP A 57 -11.55 -4.23 7.76
C ASP A 57 -11.38 -2.71 8.00
N ILE A 58 -10.30 -2.33 8.67
CA ILE A 58 -9.98 -0.92 8.96
C ILE A 58 -9.34 -0.28 7.73
N HIS A 59 -10.12 0.58 7.08
CA HIS A 59 -9.75 1.23 5.82
C HIS A 59 -9.44 2.73 5.93
N ASN A 60 -9.92 3.40 6.99
CA ASN A 60 -9.84 4.85 7.16
C ASN A 60 -8.70 5.29 8.10
N LYS A 61 -8.20 4.40 8.97
CA LYS A 61 -7.12 4.70 9.92
C LYS A 61 -5.76 4.26 9.40
N THR A 62 -5.07 5.21 8.77
CA THR A 62 -3.78 4.99 8.11
C THR A 62 -2.56 5.33 8.97
N ARG A 63 -2.72 6.24 9.94
CA ARG A 63 -1.71 6.56 10.96
C ARG A 63 -2.11 5.95 12.28
N LEU A 64 -1.15 5.31 12.94
CA LEU A 64 -1.38 4.47 14.10
C LEU A 64 -0.59 4.96 15.31
N THR A 65 -1.19 4.85 16.50
CA THR A 65 -0.46 5.04 17.77
C THR A 65 0.57 3.92 17.97
N LYS A 66 1.51 4.09 18.90
CA LYS A 66 2.52 3.04 19.18
C LYS A 66 1.87 1.70 19.55
N ASN A 67 0.82 1.73 20.36
CA ASN A 67 0.10 0.52 20.79
C ASN A 67 -0.61 -0.16 19.62
N GLU A 68 -1.26 0.62 18.75
CA GLU A 68 -1.91 0.11 17.55
C GLU A 68 -0.92 -0.47 16.53
N GLN A 69 0.29 0.10 16.45
CA GLN A 69 1.35 -0.47 15.62
C GLN A 69 1.80 -1.83 16.17
N MET A 70 2.02 -1.94 17.48
CA MET A 70 2.38 -3.20 18.12
C MET A 70 1.31 -4.28 17.91
N GLU A 71 0.05 -3.92 18.14
CA GLU A 71 -1.09 -4.83 17.95
C GLU A 71 -1.21 -5.29 16.49
N LEU A 72 -1.12 -4.35 15.54
CA LEU A 72 -1.19 -4.68 14.13
C LEU A 72 -0.02 -5.56 13.69
N ILE A 73 1.21 -5.25 14.11
CA ILE A 73 2.40 -6.05 13.80
C ILE A 73 2.24 -7.46 14.36
N LYS A 74 1.81 -7.59 15.62
CA LYS A 74 1.55 -8.90 16.24
C LYS A 74 0.53 -9.70 15.43
N ASN A 75 -0.60 -9.09 15.07
CA ASN A 75 -1.64 -9.76 14.29
C ASN A 75 -1.15 -10.21 12.90
N ILE A 76 -0.29 -9.42 12.25
CA ILE A 76 0.31 -9.76 10.95
C ILE A 76 1.32 -10.91 11.13
N SER A 77 2.19 -10.82 12.13
CA SER A 77 3.22 -11.83 12.39
C SER A 77 2.67 -13.20 12.81
N THR A 78 1.47 -13.25 13.39
CA THR A 78 0.79 -14.51 13.76
C THR A 78 -0.04 -15.12 12.63
N ALA A 79 -0.10 -14.48 11.45
CA ALA A 79 -0.83 -15.03 10.32
C ALA A 79 -0.15 -16.30 9.78
N GLU A 80 -0.96 -17.25 9.29
CA GLU A 80 -0.48 -18.49 8.71
C GLU A 80 0.30 -18.21 7.41
N GLN A 81 1.55 -18.68 7.35
CA GLN A 81 2.46 -18.46 6.22
C GLN A 81 2.33 -19.59 5.17
N PRO A 82 2.52 -19.29 3.87
CA PRO A 82 2.86 -17.98 3.31
C PRO A 82 1.67 -17.04 3.24
N TYR A 83 1.86 -15.75 3.55
CA TYR A 83 0.80 -14.75 3.52
C TYR A 83 1.16 -13.48 2.74
N LEU A 84 0.12 -12.83 2.22
CA LEU A 84 0.16 -11.45 1.76
C LEU A 84 -0.87 -10.63 2.54
N PHE A 85 -0.37 -9.71 3.36
CA PHE A 85 -1.19 -8.79 4.13
C PHE A 85 -1.44 -7.50 3.36
N THR A 86 -2.68 -7.03 3.29
CA THR A 86 -3.04 -5.78 2.59
C THR A 86 -3.89 -4.86 3.47
N ARG A 87 -3.45 -3.60 3.61
CA ARG A 87 -4.18 -2.55 4.33
C ARG A 87 -3.80 -1.15 3.86
N HIS A 88 -4.71 -0.19 3.97
CA HIS A 88 -4.37 1.22 3.91
C HIS A 88 -3.68 1.68 5.22
N VAL A 89 -2.36 1.59 5.30
CA VAL A 89 -1.55 1.98 6.47
C VAL A 89 -0.20 2.56 6.04
N HIS A 90 0.27 3.63 6.67
CA HIS A 90 1.63 4.13 6.41
C HIS A 90 2.65 3.05 6.81
N PHE A 91 3.84 3.09 6.20
CA PHE A 91 4.92 2.14 6.45
C PHE A 91 5.13 1.86 7.94
N LEU A 92 5.23 0.56 8.27
CA LEU A 92 5.47 0.05 9.61
C LEU A 92 6.85 -0.59 9.62
N ASN A 93 7.66 -0.21 10.61
CA ASN A 93 8.95 -0.84 10.83
C ASN A 93 8.75 -1.96 11.85
N PHE A 94 8.73 -3.21 11.41
CA PHE A 94 8.50 -4.38 12.25
C PHE A 94 9.67 -4.62 13.20
N SER A 95 10.90 -4.39 12.70
CA SER A 95 12.12 -4.55 13.49
C SER A 95 12.16 -3.66 14.73
N ARG A 96 11.57 -2.46 14.67
CA ARG A 96 11.44 -1.57 15.84
C ARG A 96 10.59 -2.13 16.97
N PHE A 97 9.78 -3.15 16.70
CA PHE A 97 8.92 -3.82 17.66
C PHE A 97 9.33 -5.29 17.87
N GLY A 98 10.54 -5.67 17.46
CA GLY A 98 11.07 -7.03 17.63
C GLY A 98 10.46 -8.07 16.68
N GLY A 99 9.74 -7.64 15.63
CA GLY A 99 9.21 -8.52 14.60
C GLY A 99 10.14 -8.63 13.40
N ASP A 100 10.06 -9.76 12.69
CA ASP A 100 10.72 -9.94 11.41
C ASP A 100 10.14 -8.98 10.37
N GLN A 101 11.02 -8.35 9.59
CA GLN A 101 10.60 -7.38 8.59
C GLN A 101 10.08 -8.12 7.35
N PRO A 102 8.78 -8.02 7.01
CA PRO A 102 8.25 -8.66 5.81
C PRO A 102 8.69 -7.90 4.57
N VAL A 103 8.56 -8.55 3.41
CA VAL A 103 8.79 -7.88 2.12
C VAL A 103 7.65 -6.91 1.84
N TYR A 104 7.99 -5.64 1.62
CA TYR A 104 7.01 -4.61 1.27
C TYR A 104 6.86 -4.51 -0.25
N ILE A 105 5.60 -4.45 -0.70
CA ILE A 105 5.25 -4.06 -2.06
C ILE A 105 4.29 -2.88 -2.03
N ASN A 106 4.32 -2.05 -3.06
CA ASN A 106 3.41 -0.93 -3.18
C ASN A 106 3.18 -0.55 -4.66
N ILE A 107 2.06 0.11 -4.92
CA ILE A 107 1.73 0.68 -6.22
C ILE A 107 1.29 2.11 -5.97
N ILE A 108 2.00 3.05 -6.60
CA ILE A 108 1.69 4.47 -6.55
C ILE A 108 1.22 4.95 -7.92
N ARG A 109 0.64 6.14 -7.92
CA ARG A 109 0.16 6.84 -9.11
C ARG A 109 0.78 8.23 -9.14
N ASP A 110 0.92 8.79 -10.33
CA ASP A 110 1.25 10.21 -10.52
C ASP A 110 0.49 11.09 -9.50
N PRO A 111 1.18 11.98 -8.76
CA PRO A 111 0.58 12.75 -7.67
C PRO A 111 -0.64 13.57 -8.08
N VAL A 112 -0.61 14.19 -9.26
CA VAL A 112 -1.69 15.02 -9.79
C VAL A 112 -2.89 14.16 -10.14
N ASN A 113 -2.69 13.08 -10.88
CA ASN A 113 -3.76 12.14 -11.22
C ASN A 113 -4.38 11.46 -9.99
N ARG A 114 -3.57 11.14 -8.97
CA ARG A 114 -4.07 10.63 -7.68
C ARG A 114 -4.94 11.68 -6.99
N PHE A 115 -4.51 12.94 -6.98
CA PHE A 115 -5.24 14.07 -6.42
C PHE A 115 -6.59 14.24 -7.13
N LEU A 116 -6.60 14.34 -8.46
CA LEU A 116 -7.79 14.42 -9.30
C LEU A 116 -8.77 13.28 -8.98
N SER A 117 -8.26 12.04 -8.93
CA SER A 117 -9.08 10.87 -8.60
C SER A 117 -9.68 10.95 -7.19
N ASN A 118 -8.96 11.50 -6.21
CA ASN A 118 -9.47 11.70 -4.87
C ASN A 118 -10.52 12.81 -4.81
N TYR A 119 -10.29 13.92 -5.51
CA TYR A 119 -11.17 15.07 -5.59
C TYR A 119 -12.58 14.67 -6.05
N PHE A 120 -12.67 14.01 -7.20
CA PHE A 120 -13.96 13.55 -7.73
C PHE A 120 -14.55 12.39 -6.93
N PHE A 121 -13.71 11.51 -6.37
CA PHE A 121 -14.21 10.40 -5.55
C PHE A 121 -14.90 10.87 -4.26
N ARG A 122 -14.41 11.96 -3.63
CA ARG A 122 -15.09 12.53 -2.46
C ARG A 122 -16.47 13.09 -2.81
N ARG A 123 -16.62 13.64 -4.02
CA ARG A 123 -17.84 14.29 -4.51
C ARG A 123 -18.88 13.32 -5.07
N PHE A 124 -18.45 12.33 -5.83
CA PHE A 124 -19.35 11.47 -6.60
C PHE A 124 -19.25 10.00 -6.22
N GLY A 125 -18.27 9.63 -5.38
CA GLY A 125 -18.04 8.25 -5.01
C GLY A 125 -17.49 7.42 -6.16
N ASP A 126 -17.93 6.17 -6.22
CA ASP A 126 -17.64 5.24 -7.31
C ASP A 126 -18.91 4.46 -7.67
N TRP A 127 -18.89 3.80 -8.83
CA TRP A 127 -20.01 3.01 -9.35
C TRP A 127 -20.50 1.90 -8.40
N ARG A 128 -19.67 1.42 -7.47
CA ARG A 128 -20.04 0.32 -6.56
C ARG A 128 -20.81 0.77 -5.32
N GLY A 129 -21.17 2.06 -5.25
CA GLY A 129 -22.05 2.56 -4.20
C GLY A 129 -22.45 3.99 -4.47
N GLU A 130 -23.33 4.17 -5.44
CA GLU A 130 -23.84 5.47 -5.91
C GLU A 130 -24.41 6.34 -4.78
N GLN A 131 -24.88 5.76 -3.66
CA GLN A 131 -25.37 6.50 -2.49
C GLN A 131 -24.28 6.84 -1.45
N ASN A 132 -23.05 6.33 -1.59
CA ASN A 132 -21.99 6.51 -0.59
C ASN A 132 -21.42 7.94 -0.53
N HIS A 133 -21.64 8.78 -1.55
CA HIS A 133 -21.15 10.15 -1.51
C HIS A 133 -21.90 10.99 -0.47
N MET A 134 -23.20 10.74 -0.26
CA MET A 134 -23.98 11.39 0.79
C MET A 134 -23.50 10.99 2.19
N ILE A 135 -23.07 9.74 2.38
CA ILE A 135 -22.51 9.25 3.64
C ILE A 135 -21.11 9.81 3.90
N ARG A 136 -20.28 9.94 2.86
CA ARG A 136 -18.88 10.37 2.98
C ARG A 136 -18.73 11.88 3.15
N THR A 137 -19.60 12.66 2.53
CA THR A 137 -19.60 14.12 2.60
C THR A 137 -21.02 14.62 2.86
N PRO A 138 -21.60 14.32 4.05
CA PRO A 138 -22.99 14.64 4.36
C PRO A 138 -23.24 16.16 4.41
N SER A 139 -22.21 16.94 4.75
CA SER A 139 -22.29 18.40 4.86
C SER A 139 -21.95 19.15 3.56
N MET A 140 -21.60 18.44 2.48
CA MET A 140 -21.17 19.08 1.23
C MET A 140 -22.38 19.58 0.45
N ARG A 141 -22.42 20.89 0.21
CA ARG A 141 -23.49 21.54 -0.56
C ARG A 141 -23.41 21.15 -2.03
N GLN A 142 -24.52 21.30 -2.75
CA GLN A 142 -24.57 20.99 -4.18
C GLN A 142 -23.55 21.82 -4.97
N GLU A 143 -23.43 23.11 -4.68
CA GLU A 143 -22.46 24.00 -5.33
C GLU A 143 -21.00 23.53 -5.10
N GLU A 144 -20.67 23.11 -3.88
CA GLU A 144 -19.34 22.57 -3.55
C GLU A 144 -19.06 21.24 -4.27
N ARG A 145 -20.10 20.41 -4.43
CA ARG A 145 -19.99 19.10 -5.10
C ARG A 145 -19.64 19.25 -6.58
N TYR A 146 -20.19 20.28 -7.24
CA TYR A 146 -19.97 20.55 -8.66
C TYR A 146 -18.95 21.66 -8.92
N LEU A 147 -18.22 22.11 -7.88
CA LEU A 147 -17.14 23.07 -8.01
C LEU A 147 -16.12 22.58 -9.06
N ASP A 148 -15.80 23.44 -10.03
CA ASP A 148 -14.78 23.14 -11.02
C ASP A 148 -13.40 23.06 -10.36
N ILE A 149 -12.61 22.08 -10.76
CA ILE A 149 -11.31 21.84 -10.14
C ILE A 149 -10.30 22.94 -10.42
N ASN A 150 -10.36 23.58 -11.60
CA ASN A 150 -9.46 24.69 -11.90
C ASN A 150 -9.80 25.88 -11.02
N VAL A 151 -11.09 26.17 -10.83
CA VAL A 151 -11.54 27.19 -9.86
C VAL A 151 -11.05 26.85 -8.46
N CYS A 152 -11.21 25.60 -8.01
CA CYS A 152 -10.73 25.15 -6.71
C CYS A 152 -9.22 25.40 -6.49
N ILE A 153 -8.41 25.16 -7.53
CA ILE A 153 -6.95 25.33 -7.49
C ILE A 153 -6.57 26.82 -7.57
N LEU A 154 -7.10 27.55 -8.55
CA LEU A 154 -6.75 28.95 -8.83
C LEU A 154 -7.19 29.89 -7.71
N GLU A 155 -8.37 29.65 -7.14
CA GLU A 155 -8.90 30.42 -6.00
C GLU A 155 -8.41 29.89 -4.64
N ASN A 156 -7.46 28.94 -4.66
CA ASN A 156 -6.75 28.45 -3.48
C ASN A 156 -7.64 27.83 -2.38
N TYR A 157 -8.73 27.15 -2.77
CA TYR A 157 -9.64 26.51 -1.83
C TYR A 157 -8.90 25.48 -0.95
N PRO A 158 -9.23 25.38 0.37
CA PRO A 158 -8.48 24.54 1.30
C PRO A 158 -8.32 23.07 0.90
N GLU A 159 -9.26 22.50 0.15
CA GLU A 159 -9.16 21.10 -0.30
C GLU A 159 -8.22 20.88 -1.50
N CYS A 160 -7.85 21.95 -2.22
CA CYS A 160 -6.98 21.94 -3.41
C CYS A 160 -5.60 22.55 -3.14
N SER A 161 -5.44 23.31 -2.06
CA SER A 161 -4.18 24.00 -1.72
C SER A 161 -3.44 23.43 -0.50
N ASN A 162 -4.05 22.49 0.24
CA ASN A 162 -3.45 21.97 1.47
C ASN A 162 -2.12 21.24 1.18
N PRO A 163 -1.01 21.57 1.87
CA PRO A 163 0.26 20.84 1.74
C PRO A 163 0.14 19.33 2.02
N ARG A 164 -0.83 18.92 2.84
CA ARG A 164 -1.13 17.50 3.14
C ARG A 164 -1.67 16.73 1.93
N LEU A 165 -1.91 17.39 0.80
CA LEU A 165 -2.19 16.72 -0.49
C LEU A 165 -1.00 15.90 -0.98
N PHE A 166 0.23 16.24 -0.55
CA PHE A 166 1.43 15.40 -0.68
C PHE A 166 1.35 14.19 0.26
N TYR A 167 0.51 13.23 -0.10
CA TYR A 167 0.22 12.06 0.72
C TYR A 167 1.22 10.92 0.54
N ILE A 168 1.81 10.78 -0.65
CA ILE A 168 2.62 9.61 -1.01
C ILE A 168 3.91 9.57 -0.18
N ILE A 169 4.66 10.66 -0.10
CA ILE A 169 5.93 10.70 0.65
C ILE A 169 5.73 10.34 2.14
N PRO A 170 4.81 10.98 2.89
CA PRO A 170 4.45 10.57 4.25
C PRO A 170 4.14 9.08 4.39
N TYR A 171 3.45 8.51 3.40
CA TYR A 171 3.01 7.12 3.42
C TYR A 171 4.18 6.13 3.46
N PHE A 172 5.25 6.41 2.71
CA PHE A 172 6.48 5.61 2.70
C PHE A 172 7.44 5.98 3.83
N CYS A 173 7.49 7.25 4.21
CA CYS A 173 8.25 7.71 5.38
C CYS A 173 7.76 7.00 6.67
N GLY A 174 6.46 6.74 6.77
CA GLY A 174 5.89 5.86 7.78
C GLY A 174 5.21 6.60 8.94
N GLN A 175 5.19 5.95 10.10
CA GLN A 175 4.40 6.41 11.25
C GLN A 175 5.04 7.56 12.05
N HIS A 176 6.30 7.89 11.79
CA HIS A 176 7.04 8.88 12.58
C HIS A 176 6.39 10.29 12.52
N PRO A 177 6.38 11.08 13.61
CA PRO A 177 5.80 12.43 13.60
C PRO A 177 6.42 13.39 12.59
N ARG A 178 7.71 13.23 12.27
CA ARG A 178 8.41 14.01 11.22
C ARG A 178 7.95 13.69 9.79
N CYS A 179 7.17 12.63 9.59
CA CYS A 179 6.60 12.24 8.30
C CYS A 179 5.19 12.83 8.10
N ARG A 180 4.90 14.02 8.65
CA ARG A 180 3.56 14.65 8.64
C ARG A 180 3.56 15.92 7.81
#